data_AF-A0A975B5Y6-F1
#
_entry.id   AF-A0A975B5Y6-F1
#
_cell.length_a   1.000
_cell.length_b   1.000
_cell.length_c   1.000
_cell.angle_alpha   90.00
_cell.angle_beta   90.00
_cell.angle_gamma   90.00
#
_symmetry.space_group_name_H-M   'P 1'
#
loop_
_entity.id
_entity.type
_entity.pdbx_description
1 polymer ?
#
loop_
_entity_poly.entity_id
_entity_poly.type
_entity_poly.pdbx_seq_one_letter_code
_entity_poly.pdbx_strand_id
1 'polypeptide(L)'
;MPDTFNTESKILIRSQWSKKLIKFINKKLNSKLVYLGLPSPDAEDILEWVDYIDEVIAFQCRDYPNPSDPSQSIDDIQKLQNKLSELERKRIINNFVVYDGYIEEVILNKKDNAGIKFEINNIVHIFNLDFCNSITSPLSVVDENGDVKEVYKFDAIKTLLQLQGLLEANPKRFVLFLTIHKSYEGKELKNFNDTLSYPQYRKLEKKEKRARYLRSYVIETLKNFFQYHDFVPEFLPVIEYEGVNKHQLLHFTVLGASKKEKTGTAPFFQNIPDILKQKFITIENNQFVNKKTNNINEVDVEINPVNIFSSSKAFKLLWATN
;
A
#
# COMPACT_ATOMS: atom_id res chain seq x y z
N MET A 1 -20.77 -14.33 5.51
CA MET A 1 -19.39 -13.90 5.19
C MET A 1 -18.64 -13.83 6.52
N PRO A 2 -17.31 -14.01 6.57
CA PRO A 2 -16.58 -13.84 7.82
C PRO A 2 -16.83 -12.42 8.37
N ASP A 3 -17.15 -12.33 9.66
CA ASP A 3 -17.60 -11.08 10.30
C ASP A 3 -16.52 -9.98 10.36
N THR A 4 -15.26 -10.29 10.03
CA THR A 4 -14.16 -9.33 9.98
C THR A 4 -13.11 -9.73 8.92
N PHE A 5 -12.44 -8.74 8.32
CA PHE A 5 -11.28 -8.93 7.44
C PHE A 5 -9.95 -9.11 8.23
N ASN A 6 -10.04 -9.33 9.54
CA ASN A 6 -8.96 -9.12 10.49
C ASN A 6 -8.42 -10.45 11.05
N THR A 7 -7.53 -11.12 10.30
CA THR A 7 -6.86 -12.34 10.78
C THR A 7 -5.79 -12.01 11.83
N GLU A 8 -5.39 -13.00 12.64
CA GLU A 8 -4.26 -12.87 13.59
C GLU A 8 -3.00 -12.33 12.90
N SER A 9 -2.70 -12.84 11.70
CA SER A 9 -1.60 -12.36 10.85
C SER A 9 -1.72 -10.88 10.52
N LYS A 10 -2.91 -10.41 10.12
CA LYS A 10 -3.16 -9.00 9.78
C LYS A 10 -3.05 -8.11 11.01
N ILE A 11 -3.57 -8.54 12.17
CA ILE A 11 -3.40 -7.87 13.46
C ILE A 11 -1.91 -7.73 13.79
N LEU A 12 -1.13 -8.79 13.62
CA LEU A 12 0.30 -8.79 13.91
C LEU A 12 1.07 -7.82 12.99
N ILE A 13 0.78 -7.82 11.68
CA ILE A 13 1.36 -6.85 10.73
C ILE A 13 1.00 -5.43 11.14
N ARG A 14 -0.29 -5.14 11.39
CA ARG A 14 -0.76 -3.81 11.77
C ARG A 14 -0.08 -3.29 13.05
N SER A 15 -0.03 -4.12 14.09
CA SER A 15 0.41 -3.73 15.45
C SER A 15 1.92 -3.80 15.65
N GLN A 16 2.60 -4.78 15.03
CA GLN A 16 4.02 -5.05 15.28
C GLN A 16 4.94 -4.69 14.13
N TRP A 17 4.42 -4.47 12.92
CA TRP A 17 5.18 -4.01 11.76
C TRP A 17 4.84 -2.56 11.41
N SER A 18 3.61 -2.31 10.95
CA SER A 18 3.18 -1.00 10.44
C SER A 18 3.18 0.07 11.52
N LYS A 19 2.59 -0.20 12.70
CA LYS A 19 2.58 0.75 13.83
C LYS A 19 3.97 1.18 14.29
N LYS A 20 4.98 0.29 14.22
CA LYS A 20 6.37 0.64 14.58
C LYS A 20 6.95 1.68 13.61
N LEU A 21 6.71 1.52 12.32
CA LEU A 21 7.12 2.49 11.30
C LEU A 21 6.35 3.80 11.41
N ILE A 22 5.03 3.73 11.62
CA ILE A 22 4.18 4.93 11.80
C ILE A 22 4.65 5.74 13.01
N LYS A 23 4.85 5.08 14.16
CA LYS A 23 5.41 5.71 15.36
C LYS A 23 6.78 6.33 15.10
N PHE A 24 7.63 5.65 14.33
CA PHE A 24 8.94 6.16 13.96
C PHE A 24 8.84 7.43 13.09
N ILE A 25 7.97 7.42 12.07
CA ILE A 25 7.75 8.55 11.16
C ILE A 25 7.16 9.74 11.93
N ASN A 26 6.13 9.53 12.75
CA ASN A 26 5.56 10.55 13.61
C ASN A 26 6.61 11.23 14.49
N LYS A 27 7.48 10.45 15.14
CA LYS A 27 8.60 11.01 15.94
C LYS A 27 9.61 11.77 15.10
N LYS A 28 9.88 11.32 13.87
CA LYS A 28 10.86 11.95 12.98
C LYS A 28 10.36 13.26 12.39
N LEU A 29 9.07 13.34 12.07
CA LEU A 29 8.46 14.55 11.54
C LEU A 29 8.00 15.50 12.65
N ASN A 30 7.95 15.01 13.90
CA ASN A 30 7.46 15.75 15.06
C ASN A 30 6.06 16.35 14.83
N SER A 31 5.21 15.59 14.14
CA SER A 31 3.85 15.97 13.80
C SER A 31 2.95 14.73 13.77
N LYS A 32 1.66 14.92 14.08
CA LYS A 32 0.66 13.92 13.74
C LYS A 32 0.53 13.79 12.22
N LEU A 33 0.13 12.61 11.77
CA LEU A 33 0.27 12.16 10.40
C LEU A 33 -1.07 12.16 9.66
N VAL A 34 -1.02 12.44 8.36
CA VAL A 34 -2.17 12.29 7.46
C VAL A 34 -2.21 10.87 6.90
N TYR A 35 -3.32 10.18 7.13
CA TYR A 35 -3.60 8.84 6.60
C TYR A 35 -4.40 8.93 5.30
N LEU A 36 -4.07 8.08 4.33
CA LEU A 36 -4.88 7.81 3.16
C LEU A 36 -4.96 6.30 2.91
N GLY A 37 -6.16 5.72 2.81
CA GLY A 37 -6.24 4.28 2.55
C GLY A 37 -7.61 3.62 2.66
N LEU A 38 -7.57 2.30 2.87
CA LEU A 38 -8.72 1.38 2.85
C LEU A 38 -8.95 0.75 4.24
N PRO A 39 -9.44 1.49 5.24
CA PRO A 39 -9.41 1.05 6.64
C PRO A 39 -10.47 0.01 7.03
N SER A 40 -11.29 -0.46 6.09
CA SER A 40 -12.53 -1.24 6.31
C SER A 40 -13.65 -0.44 7.01
N PRO A 41 -14.91 -0.92 6.98
CA PRO A 41 -16.02 -0.29 7.71
C PRO A 41 -15.79 -0.19 9.21
N ASP A 42 -14.96 -1.08 9.77
CA ASP A 42 -14.66 -1.12 11.19
C ASP A 42 -13.49 -0.24 11.62
N ALA A 43 -12.77 0.36 10.65
CA ALA A 43 -11.66 1.28 10.85
C ALA A 43 -10.51 0.73 11.71
N GLU A 44 -10.26 -0.59 11.67
CA GLU A 44 -9.34 -1.23 12.63
C GLU A 44 -7.90 -0.73 12.49
N ASP A 45 -7.48 -0.40 11.27
CA ASP A 45 -6.17 0.21 10.99
C ASP A 45 -6.05 1.60 11.64
N ILE A 46 -7.10 2.43 11.53
CA ILE A 46 -7.13 3.77 12.12
C ILE A 46 -7.10 3.69 13.64
N LEU A 47 -7.94 2.85 14.23
CA LEU A 47 -8.04 2.69 15.68
C LEU A 47 -6.71 2.23 16.29
N GLU A 48 -6.00 1.31 15.63
CA GLU A 48 -4.69 0.83 16.10
C GLU A 48 -3.60 1.93 16.04
N TRP A 49 -3.71 2.87 15.09
CA TRP A 49 -2.69 3.89 14.83
C TRP A 49 -3.10 5.30 15.29
N VAL A 50 -4.24 5.44 15.94
CA VAL A 50 -4.93 6.71 16.15
C VAL A 50 -4.10 7.76 16.91
N ASP A 51 -3.23 7.31 17.83
CA ASP A 51 -2.33 8.19 18.59
C ASP A 51 -1.39 9.01 17.69
N TYR A 52 -1.13 8.54 16.48
CA TYR A 52 -0.19 9.13 15.53
C TYR A 52 -0.86 9.86 14.37
N ILE A 53 -2.19 9.75 14.25
CA ILE A 53 -2.95 10.26 13.10
C ILE A 53 -3.61 11.60 13.46
N ASP A 54 -3.56 12.54 12.53
CA ASP A 54 -4.23 13.84 12.60
C ASP A 54 -5.48 13.87 11.72
N GLU A 55 -5.33 13.46 10.47
CA GLU A 55 -6.34 13.53 9.44
C GLU A 55 -6.49 12.17 8.75
N VAL A 56 -7.72 11.81 8.39
CA VAL A 56 -8.04 10.54 7.74
C VAL A 56 -8.71 10.79 6.38
N ILE A 57 -8.09 10.29 5.31
CA ILE A 57 -8.66 10.21 3.96
C ILE A 57 -8.97 8.73 3.69
N ALA A 58 -10.23 8.34 3.78
CA ALA A 58 -10.63 6.94 3.62
C ALA A 58 -11.45 6.73 2.34
N PHE A 59 -11.36 5.53 1.78
CA PHE A 59 -12.23 5.06 0.71
C PHE A 59 -12.94 3.80 1.15
N GLN A 60 -14.23 3.72 0.84
CA GLN A 60 -15.06 2.55 1.12
C GLN A 60 -15.96 2.28 -0.08
N CYS A 61 -15.79 1.11 -0.69
CA CYS A 61 -16.70 0.62 -1.72
C CYS A 61 -18.01 0.10 -1.11
N ARG A 62 -19.08 0.11 -1.90
CA ARG A 62 -20.42 -0.32 -1.48
C ARG A 62 -20.57 -1.85 -1.50
N ASP A 63 -20.49 -2.43 -2.68
CA ASP A 63 -20.63 -3.87 -2.88
C ASP A 63 -19.45 -4.44 -3.67
N TYR A 64 -18.68 -5.29 -3.02
CA TYR A 64 -17.50 -5.91 -3.60
C TYR A 64 -17.79 -7.35 -4.05
N PRO A 65 -17.35 -7.77 -5.26
CA PRO A 65 -16.44 -7.09 -6.21
C PRO A 65 -17.15 -6.35 -7.35
N ASN A 66 -18.42 -5.99 -7.20
CA ASN A 66 -19.21 -5.39 -8.27
C ASN A 66 -18.78 -3.94 -8.52
N PRO A 67 -18.94 -3.40 -9.75
CA PRO A 67 -18.79 -1.97 -9.99
C PRO A 67 -19.71 -1.16 -9.09
N SER A 68 -19.30 0.05 -8.74
CA SER A 68 -20.11 0.98 -7.96
C SER A 68 -21.43 1.29 -8.68
N ASP A 69 -22.55 1.15 -7.97
CA ASP A 69 -23.88 1.50 -8.49
C ASP A 69 -24.68 2.28 -7.43
N PRO A 70 -25.38 3.38 -7.81
CA PRO A 70 -26.19 4.17 -6.89
C PRO A 70 -27.25 3.38 -6.11
N SER A 71 -27.72 2.24 -6.63
CA SER A 71 -28.69 1.35 -6.00
C SER A 71 -28.10 0.42 -4.93
N GLN A 72 -26.77 0.27 -4.87
CA GLN A 72 -26.11 -0.54 -3.85
C GLN A 72 -26.22 0.12 -2.47
N SER A 73 -26.24 -0.72 -1.42
CA SER A 73 -26.29 -0.24 -0.04
C SER A 73 -25.07 0.63 0.30
N ILE A 74 -25.32 1.66 1.11
CA ILE A 74 -24.29 2.57 1.65
C ILE A 74 -23.95 2.28 3.12
N ASP A 75 -24.46 1.19 3.68
CA ASP A 75 -24.36 0.89 5.12
C ASP A 75 -22.89 0.85 5.62
N ASP A 76 -22.00 0.24 4.83
CA ASP A 76 -20.57 0.16 5.16
C ASP A 76 -19.88 1.54 5.14
N ILE A 77 -20.30 2.42 4.22
CA ILE A 77 -19.82 3.80 4.13
C ILE A 77 -20.29 4.56 5.37
N GLN A 78 -21.57 4.46 5.71
CA GLN A 78 -22.16 5.11 6.89
C GLN A 78 -21.53 4.60 8.19
N LYS A 79 -21.27 3.30 8.30
CA LYS A 79 -20.60 2.70 9.44
C LYS A 79 -19.21 3.30 9.65
N LEU A 80 -18.41 3.40 8.59
CA LEU A 80 -17.09 4.04 8.64
C LEU A 80 -17.18 5.53 9.00
N GLN A 81 -18.09 6.27 8.35
CA GLN A 81 -18.31 7.71 8.62
C GLN A 81 -18.69 7.96 10.07
N ASN A 82 -19.60 7.15 10.64
CA ASN A 82 -20.02 7.27 12.03
C ASN A 82 -18.83 7.05 12.99
N LYS A 83 -18.01 6.02 12.75
CA LYS A 83 -16.81 5.75 13.56
C LYS A 83 -15.83 6.92 13.52
N LEU A 84 -15.53 7.46 12.33
CA LEU A 84 -14.58 8.58 12.20
C LEU A 84 -15.16 9.88 12.78
N SER A 85 -16.46 10.12 12.64
CA SER A 85 -17.15 11.26 13.27
C SER A 85 -17.06 11.21 14.80
N GLU A 86 -17.17 10.02 15.40
CA GLU A 86 -16.97 9.88 16.84
C GLU A 86 -15.54 10.23 17.28
N LEU A 87 -14.53 9.81 16.52
CA LEU A 87 -13.13 10.15 16.80
C LEU A 87 -12.88 11.66 16.70
N GLU A 88 -13.44 12.30 15.68
CA GLU A 88 -13.36 13.75 15.48
C GLU A 88 -14.07 14.53 16.60
N ARG A 89 -15.30 14.14 16.97
CA ARG A 89 -16.04 14.77 18.09
C ARG A 89 -15.30 14.66 19.42
N LYS A 90 -14.59 13.55 19.64
CA LYS A 90 -13.73 13.32 20.81
C LYS A 90 -12.37 14.04 20.69
N ARG A 91 -12.12 14.77 19.60
CA ARG A 91 -10.85 15.46 19.27
C ARG A 91 -9.65 14.52 19.26
N ILE A 92 -9.87 13.27 18.90
CA ILE A 92 -8.82 12.27 18.76
C ILE A 92 -8.11 12.47 17.41
N ILE A 93 -8.89 12.73 16.36
CA ILE A 93 -8.44 13.23 15.06
C ILE A 93 -9.01 14.64 14.83
N ASN A 94 -8.38 15.43 13.97
CA ASN A 94 -8.80 16.80 13.67
C ASN A 94 -9.85 16.88 12.56
N ASN A 95 -9.72 16.01 11.55
CA ASN A 95 -10.61 16.00 10.39
C ASN A 95 -10.62 14.63 9.72
N PHE A 96 -11.68 14.33 8.97
CA PHE A 96 -11.72 13.16 8.10
C PHE A 96 -12.58 13.39 6.85
N VAL A 97 -12.33 12.57 5.83
CA VAL A 97 -13.21 12.41 4.67
C VAL A 97 -13.33 10.92 4.34
N VAL A 98 -14.54 10.49 3.99
CA VAL A 98 -14.81 9.14 3.47
C VAL A 98 -15.37 9.28 2.07
N TYR A 99 -14.61 8.81 1.09
CA TYR A 99 -15.05 8.74 -0.29
C TYR A 99 -15.81 7.44 -0.57
N ASP A 100 -16.97 7.57 -1.21
CA ASP A 100 -17.82 6.46 -1.64
C ASP A 100 -17.35 5.92 -2.99
N GLY A 101 -16.76 4.72 -2.97
CA GLY A 101 -16.34 4.02 -4.18
C GLY A 101 -14.98 3.36 -4.05
N TYR A 102 -14.58 2.68 -5.12
CA TYR A 102 -13.24 2.10 -5.21
C TYR A 102 -12.19 3.21 -5.32
N ILE A 103 -11.05 3.07 -4.65
CA ILE A 103 -10.01 4.09 -4.68
C ILE A 103 -9.50 4.38 -6.10
N GLU A 104 -9.35 3.35 -6.96
CA GLU A 104 -8.99 3.54 -8.35
C GLU A 104 -10.03 4.34 -9.14
N GLU A 105 -11.31 4.13 -8.88
CA GLU A 105 -12.41 4.88 -9.49
C GLU A 105 -12.39 6.34 -9.04
N VAL A 106 -12.41 6.57 -7.72
CA VAL A 106 -12.50 7.92 -7.15
C VAL A 106 -11.32 8.79 -7.57
N ILE A 107 -10.11 8.24 -7.55
CA ILE A 107 -8.89 8.98 -7.86
C ILE A 107 -8.83 9.34 -9.35
N LEU A 108 -9.16 8.40 -10.23
CA LEU A 108 -9.04 8.62 -11.68
C LEU A 108 -10.18 9.46 -12.25
N ASN A 109 -11.39 9.33 -11.69
CA ASN A 109 -12.52 10.20 -12.01
C ASN A 109 -12.49 11.53 -11.26
N LYS A 110 -11.59 11.70 -10.28
CA LYS A 110 -11.43 12.89 -9.43
C LYS A 110 -12.68 13.25 -8.61
N LYS A 111 -13.60 12.32 -8.45
CA LYS A 111 -14.81 12.45 -7.64
C LYS A 111 -15.33 11.07 -7.25
N ASP A 112 -16.10 11.01 -6.18
CA ASP A 112 -16.72 9.78 -5.70
C ASP A 112 -18.15 9.58 -6.24
N ASN A 113 -18.78 8.47 -5.86
CA ASN A 113 -20.14 8.13 -6.30
C ASN A 113 -21.21 9.12 -5.82
N ALA A 114 -20.93 9.88 -4.75
CA ALA A 114 -21.79 10.94 -4.25
C ALA A 114 -21.51 12.30 -4.92
N GLY A 115 -20.54 12.36 -5.84
CA GLY A 115 -20.12 13.58 -6.52
C GLY A 115 -19.15 14.44 -5.71
N ILE A 116 -18.65 13.95 -4.58
CA ILE A 116 -17.65 14.65 -3.76
C ILE A 116 -16.33 14.62 -4.52
N LYS A 117 -15.77 15.80 -4.79
CA LYS A 117 -14.50 15.94 -5.48
C LYS A 117 -13.35 15.37 -4.65
N PHE A 118 -12.49 14.60 -5.30
CA PHE A 118 -11.27 14.09 -4.72
C PHE A 118 -10.16 15.15 -4.74
N GLU A 119 -9.61 15.46 -3.58
CA GLU A 119 -8.52 16.43 -3.43
C GLU A 119 -7.51 15.95 -2.38
N ILE A 120 -6.22 16.20 -2.64
CA ILE A 120 -5.14 16.03 -1.67
C ILE A 120 -4.52 17.41 -1.45
N ASN A 121 -4.78 18.00 -0.29
CA ASN A 121 -4.31 19.34 0.05
C ASN A 121 -3.10 19.34 1.00
N ASN A 122 -2.87 18.21 1.68
CA ASN A 122 -1.76 18.01 2.63
C ASN A 122 -0.87 16.85 2.19
N ILE A 123 0.37 16.82 2.68
CA ILE A 123 1.25 15.67 2.49
C ILE A 123 0.60 14.46 3.18
N VAL A 124 0.37 13.40 2.41
CA VAL A 124 -0.06 12.12 2.94
C VAL A 124 1.15 11.36 3.45
N HIS A 125 1.14 11.04 4.73
CA HIS A 125 2.28 10.42 5.40
C HIS A 125 2.17 8.90 5.44
N ILE A 126 0.93 8.38 5.40
CA ILE A 126 0.63 6.95 5.46
C ILE A 126 -0.32 6.62 4.31
N PHE A 127 0.17 5.91 3.30
CA PHE A 127 -0.68 5.24 2.33
C PHE A 127 -0.91 3.81 2.79
N ASN A 128 -2.15 3.42 3.02
CA ASN A 128 -2.51 2.06 3.40
C ASN A 128 -3.45 1.46 2.35
N LEU A 129 -2.85 0.83 1.35
CA LEU A 129 -3.50 0.34 0.14
C LEU A 129 -3.70 -1.18 0.26
N ASP A 130 -4.75 -1.58 0.97
CA ASP A 130 -5.09 -2.98 1.16
C ASP A 130 -5.95 -3.54 0.01
N PHE A 131 -5.31 -3.82 -1.12
CA PHE A 131 -5.98 -4.38 -2.28
C PHE A 131 -6.25 -5.87 -2.08
N CYS A 132 -7.45 -6.17 -1.60
CA CYS A 132 -7.89 -7.54 -1.34
C CYS A 132 -8.05 -8.41 -2.61
N ASN A 133 -8.03 -7.82 -3.82
CA ASN A 133 -8.08 -8.51 -5.11
C ASN A 133 -6.74 -8.51 -5.85
N SER A 134 -6.70 -9.20 -7.00
CA SER A 134 -5.56 -9.17 -7.92
C SER A 134 -5.22 -7.73 -8.34
N ILE A 135 -3.95 -7.36 -8.26
CA ILE A 135 -3.46 -6.03 -8.65
C ILE A 135 -3.63 -5.76 -10.15
N THR A 136 -3.69 -6.81 -10.96
CA THR A 136 -3.77 -6.79 -12.43
C THR A 136 -5.19 -6.98 -12.98
N SER A 137 -6.21 -7.04 -12.12
CA SER A 137 -7.60 -7.10 -12.57
C SER A 137 -8.17 -5.67 -12.67
N PRO A 138 -8.52 -5.19 -13.87
CA PRO A 138 -9.15 -3.89 -14.02
C PRO A 138 -10.54 -3.88 -13.39
N LEU A 139 -10.97 -2.70 -12.97
CA LEU A 139 -12.37 -2.40 -12.67
C LEU A 139 -12.97 -1.68 -13.86
N SER A 140 -14.16 -2.08 -14.30
CA SER A 140 -14.93 -1.32 -15.28
C SER A 140 -15.68 -0.20 -14.57
N VAL A 141 -15.39 1.04 -14.96
CA VAL A 141 -15.95 2.26 -14.36
C VAL A 141 -16.58 3.10 -15.46
N VAL A 142 -17.71 3.73 -15.16
CA VAL A 142 -18.37 4.68 -16.08
C VAL A 142 -17.78 6.06 -15.81
N ASP A 143 -17.27 6.71 -16.86
CA ASP A 143 -16.71 8.06 -16.75
C ASP A 143 -17.78 9.15 -16.79
N GLU A 144 -17.37 10.41 -16.70
CA GLU A 144 -18.29 11.56 -16.70
C GLU A 144 -19.10 11.71 -17.99
N ASN A 145 -18.64 11.12 -19.10
CA ASN A 145 -19.33 11.14 -20.40
C ASN A 145 -20.26 9.93 -20.57
N GLY A 146 -20.31 9.02 -19.60
CA GLY A 146 -21.06 7.76 -19.70
C GLY A 146 -20.29 6.63 -20.37
N ASP A 147 -19.01 6.81 -20.69
CA ASP A 147 -18.19 5.80 -21.35
C ASP A 147 -17.61 4.82 -20.32
N VAL A 148 -17.64 3.52 -20.63
CA VAL A 148 -17.03 2.49 -19.78
C VAL A 148 -15.52 2.47 -20.02
N LYS A 149 -14.74 2.70 -18.97
CA LYS A 149 -13.28 2.61 -18.95
C LYS A 149 -12.80 1.52 -18.00
N GLU A 150 -11.72 0.85 -18.38
CA GLU A 150 -10.99 -0.04 -17.48
C GLU A 150 -9.98 0.78 -16.69
N VAL A 151 -10.02 0.65 -15.36
CA VAL A 151 -9.07 1.31 -14.46
C VAL A 151 -8.30 0.28 -13.64
N TYR A 152 -7.01 0.53 -13.42
CA TYR A 152 -6.13 -0.35 -12.68
C TYR A 152 -5.70 0.28 -11.35
N LYS A 153 -5.52 -0.57 -10.34
CA LYS A 153 -5.02 -0.18 -9.00
C LYS A 153 -3.68 0.53 -9.07
N PHE A 154 -2.81 0.12 -10.00
CA PHE A 154 -1.52 0.77 -10.21
C PHE A 154 -1.62 2.17 -10.80
N ASP A 155 -2.64 2.47 -11.60
CA ASP A 155 -2.90 3.83 -12.07
C ASP A 155 -3.31 4.74 -10.91
N ALA A 156 -4.03 4.20 -9.93
CA ALA A 156 -4.36 4.91 -8.69
C ALA A 156 -3.09 5.25 -7.89
N ILE A 157 -2.18 4.28 -7.68
CA ILE A 157 -0.90 4.52 -6.99
C ILE A 157 -0.08 5.58 -7.73
N LYS A 158 0.03 5.46 -9.05
CA LYS A 158 0.77 6.42 -9.88
C LYS A 158 0.20 7.84 -9.73
N THR A 159 -1.13 7.96 -9.82
CA THR A 159 -1.83 9.24 -9.63
C THR A 159 -1.62 9.82 -8.23
N LEU A 160 -1.66 8.99 -7.18
CA LEU A 160 -1.38 9.44 -5.81
C LEU A 160 0.03 10.00 -5.64
N LEU A 161 1.03 9.31 -6.22
CA LEU A 161 2.41 9.79 -6.21
C LEU A 161 2.55 11.10 -7.00
N GLN A 162 1.88 11.22 -8.15
CA GLN A 162 1.84 12.46 -8.91
C GLN A 162 1.26 13.62 -8.09
N LEU A 163 0.08 13.44 -7.50
CA LEU A 163 -0.60 14.46 -6.70
C LEU A 163 0.27 14.90 -5.52
N GLN A 164 0.86 13.93 -4.81
CA GLN A 164 1.79 14.24 -3.73
C GLN A 164 3.04 14.98 -4.24
N GLY A 165 3.55 14.61 -5.41
CA GLY A 165 4.68 15.27 -6.08
C GLY A 165 4.41 16.75 -6.42
N LEU A 166 3.15 17.12 -6.66
CA LEU A 166 2.73 18.49 -7.00
C LEU A 166 2.61 19.43 -5.79
N LEU A 167 2.47 18.90 -4.57
CA LEU A 167 2.39 19.73 -3.35
C LEU A 167 3.66 20.59 -3.16
N GLU A 168 3.55 21.80 -2.62
CA GLU A 168 4.72 22.68 -2.45
C GLU A 168 5.59 22.32 -1.23
N ALA A 169 5.00 21.66 -0.25
CA ALA A 169 5.66 21.31 1.00
C ALA A 169 6.88 20.38 0.79
N ASN A 170 7.98 20.66 1.49
CA ASN A 170 9.21 19.86 1.49
C ASN A 170 9.84 19.86 2.90
N PRO A 171 10.45 18.74 3.34
CA PRO A 171 10.55 17.45 2.64
C PRO A 171 9.24 16.66 2.67
N LYS A 172 8.93 15.93 1.60
CA LYS A 172 7.79 14.99 1.57
C LYS A 172 8.29 13.61 1.89
N ARG A 173 7.80 13.05 2.99
CA ARG A 173 8.27 11.78 3.57
C ARG A 173 7.06 10.97 3.97
N PHE A 174 6.97 9.75 3.48
CA PHE A 174 5.80 8.90 3.72
C PHE A 174 6.17 7.42 3.71
N VAL A 175 5.24 6.60 4.20
CA VAL A 175 5.25 5.15 4.04
C VAL A 175 4.04 4.72 3.22
N LEU A 176 4.28 3.78 2.30
CA LEU A 176 3.26 3.10 1.55
C LEU A 176 3.25 1.63 1.97
N PHE A 177 2.14 1.23 2.57
CA PHE A 177 1.76 -0.15 2.81
C PHE A 177 0.87 -0.60 1.67
N LEU A 178 1.26 -1.68 1.00
CA LEU A 178 0.50 -2.26 -0.11
C LEU A 178 0.31 -3.74 0.16
N THR A 179 -0.93 -4.16 0.37
CA THR A 179 -1.28 -5.56 0.45
C THR A 179 -1.94 -5.96 -0.86
N ILE A 180 -1.54 -7.09 -1.43
CA ILE A 180 -2.13 -7.64 -2.65
C ILE A 180 -2.39 -9.13 -2.50
N HIS A 181 -3.45 -9.60 -3.14
CA HIS A 181 -3.68 -11.03 -3.26
C HIS A 181 -2.62 -11.71 -4.15
N LYS A 182 -2.13 -12.88 -3.73
CA LYS A 182 -1.18 -13.73 -4.49
C LYS A 182 -1.89 -14.46 -5.65
N SER A 183 -2.89 -13.83 -6.27
CA SER A 183 -3.46 -14.29 -7.54
C SER A 183 -2.54 -13.88 -8.69
N TYR A 184 -2.53 -14.72 -9.72
CA TYR A 184 -1.75 -14.51 -10.94
C TYR A 184 -2.74 -14.48 -12.10
N GLU A 185 -3.58 -13.44 -12.12
CA GLU A 185 -4.66 -13.27 -13.10
C GLU A 185 -4.48 -11.92 -13.80
N GLY A 186 -4.19 -11.94 -15.09
CA GLY A 186 -3.95 -10.73 -15.87
C GLY A 186 -2.95 -10.96 -17.01
N LYS A 187 -3.15 -10.29 -18.15
CA LYS A 187 -2.23 -10.39 -19.30
C LYS A 187 -0.88 -9.71 -19.00
N GLU A 188 -0.88 -8.65 -18.20
CA GLU A 188 0.33 -7.87 -17.86
C GLU A 188 1.38 -8.71 -17.13
N LEU A 189 0.95 -9.50 -16.16
CA LEU A 189 1.84 -10.38 -15.39
C LEU A 189 2.37 -11.53 -16.26
N LYS A 190 1.62 -11.98 -17.27
CA LYS A 190 2.12 -12.94 -18.27
C LYS A 190 3.22 -12.31 -19.12
N ASN A 191 2.96 -11.12 -19.68
CA ASN A 191 3.93 -10.38 -20.50
C ASN A 191 5.21 -10.03 -19.71
N PHE A 192 5.09 -9.64 -18.44
CA PHE A 192 6.23 -9.35 -17.57
C PHE A 192 7.11 -10.59 -17.34
N ASN A 193 6.50 -11.75 -17.11
CA ASN A 193 7.21 -13.01 -16.92
C ASN A 193 7.97 -13.46 -18.18
N ASP A 194 7.46 -13.14 -19.37
CA ASP A 194 8.14 -13.43 -20.64
C ASP A 194 9.35 -12.50 -20.87
N THR A 195 9.34 -11.31 -20.27
CA THR A 195 10.39 -10.29 -20.43
C THR A 195 11.53 -10.43 -19.41
N LEU A 196 11.23 -10.88 -18.18
CA LEU A 196 12.21 -11.05 -17.10
C LEU A 196 12.37 -12.53 -16.72
N SER A 197 13.32 -13.20 -17.38
CA SER A 197 13.73 -14.54 -16.98
C SER A 197 14.63 -14.49 -15.76
N TYR A 198 14.07 -14.60 -14.55
CA TYR A 198 14.83 -14.91 -13.33
C TYR A 198 15.08 -16.43 -13.26
N PRO A 199 16.27 -16.93 -13.67
CA PRO A 199 16.48 -18.37 -13.83
C PRO A 199 16.35 -19.12 -12.51
N GLN A 200 16.60 -18.45 -11.38
CA GLN A 200 16.47 -19.01 -10.04
C GLN A 200 15.03 -19.42 -9.68
N TYR A 201 14.01 -18.81 -10.30
CA TYR A 201 12.60 -19.16 -10.03
C TYR A 201 12.12 -20.37 -10.83
N ARG A 202 12.91 -20.87 -11.80
CA ARG A 202 12.50 -21.99 -12.67
C ARG A 202 12.29 -23.29 -11.90
N LYS A 203 13.06 -23.50 -10.83
CA LYS A 203 13.03 -24.71 -10.00
C LYS A 203 11.98 -24.67 -8.88
N LEU A 204 11.27 -23.56 -8.73
CA LEU A 204 10.25 -23.40 -7.70
C LEU A 204 8.92 -24.02 -8.11
N GLU A 205 8.19 -24.52 -7.13
CA GLU A 205 6.79 -24.93 -7.31
C GLU A 205 5.92 -23.77 -7.78
N LYS A 206 4.84 -24.10 -8.50
CA LYS A 206 3.96 -23.11 -9.16
C LYS A 206 3.50 -21.97 -8.24
N LYS A 207 3.11 -22.28 -6.99
CA LYS A 207 2.65 -21.27 -6.02
C LYS A 207 3.78 -20.36 -5.57
N GLU A 208 4.93 -20.92 -5.20
CA GLU A 208 6.10 -20.15 -4.75
C GLU A 208 6.69 -19.30 -5.87
N LYS A 209 6.79 -19.88 -7.07
CA LYS A 209 7.20 -19.20 -8.31
C LYS A 209 6.34 -17.96 -8.55
N ARG A 210 5.01 -18.07 -8.46
CA ARG A 210 4.07 -16.96 -8.66
C ARG A 210 4.28 -15.81 -7.67
N ALA A 211 4.47 -16.11 -6.38
CA ALA A 211 4.77 -15.05 -5.39
C ALA A 211 6.04 -14.28 -5.75
N ARG A 212 7.10 -14.98 -6.17
CA ARG A 212 8.37 -14.33 -6.54
C ARG A 212 8.23 -13.45 -7.78
N TYR A 213 7.52 -13.90 -8.81
CA TYR A 213 7.24 -13.06 -9.98
C TYR A 213 6.38 -11.86 -9.63
N LEU A 214 5.37 -12.03 -8.79
CA LEU A 214 4.52 -10.93 -8.34
C LEU A 214 5.34 -9.91 -7.53
N ARG A 215 6.22 -10.36 -6.63
CA ARG A 215 7.19 -9.51 -5.93
C ARG A 215 8.04 -8.72 -6.93
N SER A 216 8.63 -9.38 -7.92
CA SER A 216 9.47 -8.72 -8.94
C SER A 216 8.69 -7.68 -9.73
N TYR A 217 7.47 -8.01 -10.17
CA TYR A 217 6.61 -7.10 -10.91
C TYR A 217 6.23 -5.86 -10.09
N VAL A 218 5.79 -6.05 -8.85
CA VAL A 218 5.39 -4.93 -7.97
C VAL A 218 6.58 -4.03 -7.66
N ILE A 219 7.75 -4.59 -7.35
CA ILE A 219 8.94 -3.80 -7.02
C ILE A 219 9.38 -2.96 -8.23
N GLU A 220 9.50 -3.55 -9.42
CA GLU A 220 9.93 -2.80 -10.61
C GLU A 220 8.91 -1.72 -11.00
N THR A 221 7.61 -2.05 -10.95
CA THR A 221 6.54 -1.09 -11.25
C THR A 221 6.52 0.08 -10.26
N LEU A 222 6.54 -0.20 -8.95
CA LEU A 222 6.56 0.83 -7.94
C LEU A 222 7.84 1.66 -8.00
N LYS A 223 9.00 1.04 -8.22
CA LYS A 223 10.27 1.76 -8.41
C LYS A 223 10.13 2.78 -9.54
N ASN A 224 9.61 2.37 -10.70
CA ASN A 224 9.44 3.27 -11.84
C ASN A 224 8.47 4.41 -11.51
N PHE A 225 7.35 4.13 -10.83
CA PHE A 225 6.39 5.17 -10.44
C PHE A 225 6.99 6.18 -9.46
N PHE A 226 7.70 5.72 -8.43
CA PHE A 226 8.36 6.61 -7.47
C PHE A 226 9.43 7.47 -8.16
N GLN A 227 10.32 6.86 -8.96
CA GLN A 227 11.38 7.59 -9.65
C GLN A 227 10.85 8.61 -10.67
N TYR A 228 9.76 8.29 -11.36
CA TYR A 228 9.11 9.18 -12.32
C TYR A 228 8.44 10.40 -11.65
N HIS A 229 8.03 10.27 -10.39
CA HIS A 229 7.41 11.34 -9.61
C HIS A 229 8.34 11.95 -8.55
N ASP A 230 9.65 11.91 -8.78
CA ASP A 230 10.70 12.50 -7.93
C ASP A 230 10.74 12.00 -6.49
N PHE A 231 10.36 10.74 -6.27
CA PHE A 231 10.50 10.05 -4.99
C PHE A 231 11.59 9.00 -5.06
N VAL A 232 12.40 8.94 -4.01
CA VAL A 232 13.36 7.85 -3.77
C VAL A 232 12.67 6.80 -2.91
N PRO A 233 12.39 5.59 -3.45
CA PRO A 233 11.80 4.50 -2.68
C PRO A 233 12.87 3.70 -1.93
N GLU A 234 12.53 3.27 -0.72
CA GLU A 234 13.23 2.22 0.03
C GLU A 234 12.24 1.09 0.33
N PHE A 235 12.41 -0.04 -0.35
CA PHE A 235 11.61 -1.24 -0.16
C PHE A 235 12.12 -2.02 1.05
N LEU A 236 11.21 -2.35 1.98
CA LEU A 236 11.49 -3.32 3.03
C LEU A 236 11.18 -4.75 2.55
N PRO A 237 11.68 -5.78 3.25
CA PRO A 237 11.35 -7.17 2.92
C PRO A 237 9.84 -7.41 2.90
N VAL A 238 9.38 -8.20 1.92
CA VAL A 238 7.96 -8.49 1.70
C VAL A 238 7.50 -9.54 2.71
N ILE A 239 6.33 -9.31 3.31
CA ILE A 239 5.68 -10.28 4.20
C ILE A 239 4.67 -11.10 3.39
N GLU A 240 4.79 -12.42 3.45
CA GLU A 240 3.81 -13.37 2.91
C GLU A 240 3.03 -14.00 4.06
N TYR A 241 1.70 -13.89 4.01
CA TYR A 241 0.83 -14.39 5.07
C TYR A 241 -0.51 -14.91 4.54
N GLU A 242 -1.19 -15.69 5.37
CA GLU A 242 -2.54 -16.17 5.12
C GLU A 242 -3.58 -15.19 5.69
N GLY A 243 -4.40 -14.63 4.80
CA GLY A 243 -5.55 -13.81 5.13
C GLY A 243 -6.82 -14.64 5.32
N VAL A 244 -7.96 -13.95 5.33
CA VAL A 244 -9.29 -14.57 5.48
C VAL A 244 -9.52 -15.58 4.35
N ASN A 245 -10.28 -16.65 4.62
CA ASN A 245 -10.57 -17.73 3.66
C ASN A 245 -9.32 -18.41 3.07
N LYS A 246 -8.19 -18.38 3.78
CA LYS A 246 -6.91 -18.94 3.34
C LYS A 246 -6.31 -18.27 2.11
N HIS A 247 -6.76 -17.05 1.81
CA HIS A 247 -6.18 -16.24 0.74
C HIS A 247 -4.72 -15.92 1.07
N GLN A 248 -3.81 -16.22 0.16
CA GLN A 248 -2.40 -15.91 0.33
C GLN A 248 -2.16 -14.48 -0.10
N LEU A 249 -1.58 -13.67 0.78
CA LEU A 249 -1.39 -12.23 0.58
C LEU A 249 0.10 -11.89 0.64
N LEU A 250 0.49 -10.87 -0.14
CA LEU A 250 1.81 -10.25 -0.07
C LEU A 250 1.64 -8.82 0.45
N HIS A 251 2.35 -8.48 1.51
CA HIS A 251 2.40 -7.13 2.08
C HIS A 251 3.76 -6.50 1.79
N PHE A 252 3.73 -5.43 1.02
CA PHE A 252 4.87 -4.60 0.66
C PHE A 252 4.88 -3.37 1.56
N THR A 253 6.07 -2.96 1.97
CA THR A 253 6.30 -1.70 2.68
C THR A 253 7.36 -0.90 1.93
N VAL A 254 7.03 0.32 1.52
CA VAL A 254 7.92 1.21 0.79
C VAL A 254 7.97 2.56 1.49
N LEU A 255 9.16 3.02 1.87
CA LEU A 255 9.34 4.38 2.39
C LEU A 255 9.76 5.30 1.26
N GLY A 256 9.03 6.39 1.08
CA GLY A 256 9.27 7.38 0.03
C GLY A 256 9.78 8.70 0.61
N ALA A 257 10.83 9.26 0.01
CA ALA A 257 11.25 10.63 0.27
C ALA A 257 11.37 11.41 -1.05
N SER A 258 10.82 12.62 -1.08
CA SER A 258 10.97 13.51 -2.23
C SER A 258 12.43 13.91 -2.40
N LYS A 259 12.94 13.79 -3.62
CA LYS A 259 14.23 14.32 -4.01
C LYS A 259 14.13 14.81 -5.44
N LYS A 260 13.89 16.11 -5.62
CA LYS A 260 13.92 16.74 -6.95
C LYS A 260 15.37 16.77 -7.43
N GLU A 261 15.67 16.00 -8.47
CA GLU A 261 16.94 16.10 -9.17
C GLU A 261 16.86 17.25 -10.19
N LYS A 262 17.94 18.01 -10.36
CA LYS A 262 17.99 19.10 -11.37
C LYS A 262 17.99 18.55 -12.80
N THR A 263 18.46 17.32 -13.00
CA THR A 263 18.47 16.59 -14.27
C THR A 263 18.37 15.08 -14.00
N GLY A 264 17.41 14.40 -14.65
CA GLY A 264 17.21 12.94 -14.55
C GLY A 264 16.08 12.53 -13.61
N THR A 265 15.90 11.21 -13.44
CA THR A 265 14.91 10.64 -12.52
C THR A 265 15.47 10.52 -11.11
N ALA A 266 14.61 10.51 -10.08
CA ALA A 266 15.07 10.35 -8.71
C ALA A 266 15.92 9.07 -8.55
N PRO A 267 16.98 9.07 -7.74
CA PRO A 267 17.88 7.93 -7.63
C PRO A 267 17.19 6.73 -6.97
N PHE A 268 17.70 5.54 -7.27
CA PHE A 268 17.34 4.30 -6.56
C PHE A 268 18.58 3.77 -5.85
N PHE A 269 18.53 3.70 -4.52
CA PHE A 269 19.72 3.36 -3.71
C PHE A 269 19.87 1.88 -3.39
N GLN A 270 18.84 1.08 -3.65
CA GLN A 270 18.89 -0.36 -3.45
C GLN A 270 19.26 -1.08 -4.77
N ASN A 271 19.69 -2.34 -4.66
CA ASN A 271 19.96 -3.19 -5.81
C ASN A 271 18.81 -4.19 -5.97
N ILE A 272 18.13 -4.17 -7.13
CA ILE A 272 16.97 -5.06 -7.37
C ILE A 272 17.33 -6.54 -7.21
N PRO A 273 18.39 -7.08 -7.84
CA PRO A 273 18.84 -8.45 -7.60
C PRO A 273 19.01 -8.82 -6.12
N ASP A 274 19.51 -7.90 -5.29
CA ASP A 274 19.70 -8.16 -3.86
C ASP A 274 18.36 -8.20 -3.10
N ILE A 275 17.44 -7.27 -3.39
CA ILE A 275 16.07 -7.31 -2.82
C ILE A 275 15.36 -8.61 -3.23
N LEU A 276 15.50 -9.02 -4.49
CA LEU A 276 14.87 -10.24 -5.00
C LEU A 276 15.51 -11.54 -4.49
N LYS A 277 16.68 -11.47 -3.86
CA LYS A 277 17.30 -12.61 -3.15
C LYS A 277 16.90 -12.68 -1.69
N GLN A 278 16.16 -11.71 -1.15
CA GLN A 278 15.69 -11.77 0.23
C GLN A 278 14.61 -12.83 0.38
N LYS A 279 14.61 -13.56 1.51
CA LYS A 279 13.48 -14.39 1.89
C LYS A 279 12.25 -13.53 2.14
N PHE A 280 11.08 -14.10 1.88
CA PHE A 280 9.85 -13.53 2.43
C PHE A 280 9.90 -13.62 3.95
N ILE A 281 9.36 -12.61 4.63
CA ILE A 281 8.97 -12.75 6.03
C ILE A 281 7.62 -13.46 6.06
N THR A 282 7.40 -14.35 7.02
CA THR A 282 6.10 -14.95 7.28
C THR A 282 5.82 -14.97 8.78
N ILE A 283 4.65 -15.46 9.16
CA ILE A 283 4.19 -15.48 10.56
C ILE A 283 4.05 -16.93 11.01
N GLU A 284 4.85 -17.31 12.00
CA GLU A 284 4.81 -18.61 12.65
C GLU A 284 4.75 -18.38 14.16
N ASN A 285 3.83 -19.05 14.87
CA ASN A 285 3.66 -18.92 16.32
C ASN A 285 3.57 -17.45 16.80
N ASN A 286 2.81 -16.62 16.08
CA ASN A 286 2.64 -15.18 16.36
C ASN A 286 3.93 -14.36 16.33
N GLN A 287 4.93 -14.79 15.56
CA GLN A 287 6.20 -14.09 15.38
C GLN A 287 6.58 -13.99 13.90
N PHE A 288 7.24 -12.89 13.55
CA PHE A 288 7.85 -12.74 12.23
C PHE A 288 9.08 -13.63 12.12
N VAL A 289 9.11 -14.46 11.08
CA VAL A 289 10.23 -15.35 10.79
C VAL A 289 10.57 -15.31 9.30
N ASN A 290 11.81 -15.64 8.95
CA ASN A 290 12.22 -15.80 7.56
C ASN A 290 11.63 -17.10 6.99
N LYS A 291 10.78 -16.98 5.95
CA LYS A 291 10.13 -18.12 5.31
C LYS A 291 11.18 -19.04 4.69
N LYS A 292 11.17 -20.30 5.11
CA LYS A 292 12.02 -21.33 4.50
C LYS A 292 11.42 -21.72 3.15
N THR A 293 12.24 -21.77 2.11
CA THR A 293 11.82 -22.22 0.78
C THR A 293 12.90 -23.13 0.20
N ASN A 294 12.50 -24.32 -0.22
CA ASN A 294 13.42 -25.29 -0.83
C ASN A 294 13.75 -24.86 -2.27
N ASN A 295 14.88 -25.34 -2.79
CA ASN A 295 15.27 -25.19 -4.20
C ASN A 295 15.54 -23.75 -4.68
N ILE A 296 15.78 -22.82 -3.75
CA ILE A 296 16.25 -21.46 -4.03
C ILE A 296 17.23 -20.99 -2.94
N ASN A 297 18.25 -20.23 -3.34
CA ASN A 297 19.19 -19.60 -2.42
C ASN A 297 18.74 -18.16 -2.15
N GLU A 298 17.86 -17.99 -1.15
CA GLU A 298 17.46 -16.69 -0.62
C GLU A 298 18.16 -16.41 0.72
N VAL A 299 18.46 -15.14 1.01
CA VAL A 299 19.13 -14.70 2.24
C VAL A 299 18.12 -14.31 3.31
N ASP A 300 18.43 -14.61 4.57
CA ASP A 300 17.65 -14.12 5.71
C ASP A 300 17.70 -12.60 5.77
N VAL A 301 16.59 -12.01 6.20
CA VAL A 301 16.46 -10.58 6.46
C VAL A 301 16.26 -10.30 7.95
N GLU A 302 16.66 -9.09 8.36
CA GLU A 302 16.24 -8.50 9.63
C GLU A 302 14.70 -8.36 9.66
N ILE A 303 14.10 -8.52 10.84
CA ILE A 303 12.63 -8.56 11.04
C ILE A 303 12.09 -7.32 11.74
N ASN A 304 12.95 -6.44 12.27
CA ASN A 304 12.53 -5.17 12.80
C ASN A 304 12.52 -4.09 11.70
N PRO A 305 11.33 -3.61 11.27
CA PRO A 305 11.23 -2.72 10.10
C PRO A 305 11.93 -1.36 10.32
N VAL A 306 11.98 -0.88 11.56
CA VAL A 306 12.66 0.38 11.90
C VAL A 306 14.18 0.22 11.78
N ASN A 307 14.73 -0.91 12.22
CA ASN A 307 16.16 -1.18 12.12
C ASN A 307 16.58 -1.32 10.65
N ILE A 308 15.81 -2.08 9.86
CA ILE A 308 16.03 -2.23 8.41
C ILE A 308 16.10 -0.84 7.78
N PHE A 309 15.05 -0.04 7.97
CA PHE A 309 14.96 1.28 7.36
C PHE A 309 16.08 2.21 7.83
N SER A 310 16.32 2.30 9.14
CA SER A 310 17.33 3.22 9.72
C SER A 310 18.76 2.87 9.30
N SER A 311 19.02 1.63 8.90
CA SER A 311 20.32 1.20 8.39
C SER A 311 20.55 1.58 6.91
N SER A 312 19.46 1.86 6.18
CA SER A 312 19.46 2.05 4.73
C SER A 312 20.19 3.33 4.28
N LYS A 313 20.63 3.32 3.02
CA LYS A 313 21.22 4.51 2.38
C LYS A 313 20.18 5.61 2.19
N ALA A 314 18.94 5.26 1.86
CA ALA A 314 17.84 6.22 1.75
C ALA A 314 17.61 6.96 3.07
N PHE A 315 17.62 6.25 4.20
CA PHE A 315 17.48 6.89 5.50
C PHE A 315 18.62 7.87 5.77
N LYS A 316 19.86 7.41 5.65
CA LYS A 316 21.07 8.23 5.93
C LYS A 316 21.10 9.51 5.11
N LEU A 317 20.66 9.46 3.86
CA LEU A 317 20.73 10.60 2.94
C LEU A 317 19.50 11.50 2.98
N LEU A 318 18.31 10.97 3.25
CA LEU A 318 17.04 11.69 3.03
C LEU A 318 16.16 11.83 4.27
N TRP A 319 16.44 11.08 5.35
CA TRP A 319 15.60 11.04 6.56
C TRP A 319 16.37 11.28 7.86
N ALA A 320 17.71 11.26 7.83
CA ALA A 320 18.52 11.43 9.03
C ALA A 320 18.44 12.85 9.60
N THR A 321 18.30 13.86 8.73
CA THR A 321 18.11 15.26 9.12
C THR A 321 16.62 15.55 9.31
N ASN A 322 16.26 16.22 10.41
CA ASN A 322 14.88 16.64 10.67
C ASN A 322 14.39 17.57 9.56
#